data_AF-A0A653CPZ9-F1
#
_entry.id   AF-A0A653CPZ9-F1
#
_cell.length_a   1.000
_cell.length_b   1.000
_cell.length_c   1.000
_cell.angle_alpha   90.00
_cell.angle_beta   90.00
_cell.angle_gamma   90.00
#
_symmetry.space_group_name_H-M   'P 1'
#
loop_
_entity.id
_entity.type
_entity.pdbx_description
1 polymer ?
#
loop_
_entity_poly.entity_id
_entity_poly.type
_entity_poly.pdbx_seq_one_letter_code
_entity_poly.pdbx_strand_id
1 'polypeptide(L)'
;MIRKMANIVKCRFPRGKCSCSGNVGYSRLSERLDEEEFEEEEEDYFINADRTEEITFYNENESAQSVVVEKNLCASDLCQLLAMKNRVSKSVHWSIVECWTDLGLERLLEDHEHVLAAYRDMRSFSSHTRFRYKFRKDYRKYEFFFHPQQFFPPNMLDVNSENINEQNGHTRTNQCQLQYMINEEGKCPVIFSFVWLRDNQKKTWSKHYMVLKEQKLFVSQRVQSIARFFRAAKEKTLDE
;
A
#
# COMPACT_ATOMS: atom_id res chain seq x y z
N MET A 1 -49.54 -43.59 -1.97
CA MET A 1 -48.14 -43.75 -2.44
C MET A 1 -47.24 -43.09 -1.41
N ILE A 2 -46.60 -43.73 -0.41
CA ILE A 2 -45.67 -44.88 -0.42
C ILE A 2 -44.57 -44.62 -1.47
N ARG A 3 -43.26 -44.47 -1.20
CA ARG A 3 -42.39 -44.75 -0.04
C ARG A 3 -41.07 -43.97 -0.20
N LYS A 4 -40.35 -43.75 0.92
CA LYS A 4 -38.90 -43.49 0.98
C LYS A 4 -38.11 -44.57 0.22
N MET A 5 -37.00 -44.20 -0.42
CA MET A 5 -35.92 -45.14 -0.74
C MET A 5 -34.59 -44.66 -0.16
N ALA A 6 -33.86 -45.65 0.35
CA ALA A 6 -32.63 -45.56 1.11
C ALA A 6 -31.37 -45.63 0.22
N ASN A 7 -30.26 -45.22 0.84
CA ASN A 7 -28.86 -45.36 0.43
C ASN A 7 -28.52 -46.59 -0.41
N ILE A 8 -27.75 -46.41 -1.48
CA ILE A 8 -26.74 -47.38 -1.94
C ILE A 8 -25.51 -46.63 -2.47
N VAL A 9 -24.45 -46.62 -1.66
CA VAL A 9 -23.08 -46.30 -2.06
C VAL A 9 -22.62 -47.39 -3.04
N LYS A 10 -22.34 -47.01 -4.29
CA LYS A 10 -21.76 -47.92 -5.30
C LYS A 10 -20.26 -48.06 -5.06
N CYS A 11 -19.86 -49.20 -4.52
CA CYS A 11 -18.48 -49.66 -4.53
C CYS A 11 -18.00 -49.87 -5.98
N ARG A 12 -16.82 -49.31 -6.32
CA ARG A 12 -16.31 -49.13 -7.68
C ARG A 12 -15.29 -50.18 -8.11
N PHE A 13 -15.36 -51.42 -7.59
CA PHE A 13 -14.49 -52.51 -8.03
C PHE A 13 -15.28 -53.73 -8.56
N PRO A 14 -14.95 -54.26 -9.75
CA PRO A 14 -15.58 -55.45 -10.32
C PRO A 14 -15.21 -56.72 -9.51
N ARG A 15 -16.22 -57.56 -9.31
CA ARG A 15 -16.13 -58.86 -8.63
C ARG A 15 -15.23 -59.84 -9.41
N GLY A 16 -14.27 -60.46 -8.72
CA GLY A 16 -13.56 -61.62 -9.25
C GLY A 16 -12.20 -61.85 -8.61
N LYS A 17 -12.19 -62.30 -7.34
CA LYS A 17 -11.13 -63.01 -6.59
C LYS A 17 -11.29 -62.73 -5.09
N CYS A 18 -12.43 -63.12 -4.53
CA CYS A 18 -12.53 -63.33 -3.09
C CYS A 18 -12.12 -64.79 -2.83
N SER A 19 -10.97 -64.99 -2.18
CA SER A 19 -10.58 -66.27 -1.58
C SER A 19 -10.46 -66.07 -0.08
N CYS A 20 -11.54 -66.31 0.63
CA CYS A 20 -11.47 -66.56 2.07
C CYS A 20 -10.95 -67.98 2.29
N SER A 21 -9.73 -68.10 2.81
CA SER A 21 -9.24 -69.34 3.41
C SER A 21 -8.18 -69.05 4.47
N GLY A 22 -8.54 -69.28 5.72
CA GLY A 22 -7.69 -69.94 6.71
C GLY A 22 -6.46 -69.21 7.26
N ASN A 23 -6.68 -68.53 8.40
CA ASN A 23 -5.90 -68.61 9.64
C ASN A 23 -4.44 -68.10 9.73
N VAL A 24 -4.27 -67.31 10.81
CA VAL A 24 -3.06 -66.91 11.55
C VAL A 24 -2.14 -65.84 10.94
N GLY A 25 -2.10 -64.70 11.64
CA GLY A 25 -0.83 -64.04 11.95
C GLY A 25 -0.54 -62.74 11.23
N TYR A 26 -0.38 -61.70 12.07
CA TYR A 26 0.06 -60.34 11.81
C TYR A 26 -0.97 -59.40 11.18
N SER A 27 -1.57 -58.59 12.05
CA SER A 27 -2.04 -57.25 11.71
C SER A 27 -0.92 -56.53 10.94
N ARG A 28 -1.07 -56.37 9.63
CA ARG A 28 -0.37 -55.28 8.94
C ARG A 28 -0.93 -54.01 9.56
N LEU A 29 -0.10 -53.34 10.35
CA LEU A 29 -0.28 -51.93 10.67
C LEU A 29 -0.58 -51.24 9.34
N SER A 30 -1.78 -50.69 9.26
CA SER A 30 -2.22 -49.84 8.17
C SER A 30 -1.16 -48.76 7.92
N GLU A 31 -0.90 -48.49 6.64
CA GLU A 31 -0.43 -47.22 6.09
C GLU A 31 -1.35 -46.09 6.60
N ARG A 32 -1.20 -45.75 7.88
CA ARG A 32 -1.96 -44.70 8.58
C ARG A 32 -1.08 -43.50 8.93
N LEU A 33 0.16 -43.52 8.45
CA LEU A 33 1.11 -42.43 8.65
C LEU A 33 1.01 -41.37 7.55
N ASP A 34 0.31 -41.66 6.45
CA ASP A 34 0.23 -40.71 5.33
C ASP A 34 -1.05 -39.88 5.34
N GLU A 35 -2.15 -40.34 5.96
CA GLU A 35 -3.42 -39.55 5.99
C GLU A 35 -3.40 -38.44 7.05
N GLU A 36 -2.82 -38.69 8.23
CA GLU A 36 -2.68 -37.68 9.30
C GLU A 36 -1.65 -36.60 8.90
N GLU A 37 -0.55 -36.98 8.25
CA GLU A 37 0.47 -36.04 7.76
C GLU A 37 -0.08 -35.18 6.60
N PHE A 38 -0.95 -35.74 5.73
CA PHE A 38 -1.60 -35.00 4.64
C PHE A 38 -2.71 -34.05 5.11
N GLU A 39 -3.47 -34.42 6.16
CA GLU A 39 -4.46 -33.54 6.78
C GLU A 39 -3.80 -32.39 7.56
N GLU A 40 -2.70 -32.64 8.30
CA GLU A 40 -1.91 -31.59 8.96
C GLU A 40 -1.27 -30.63 7.95
N GLU A 41 -0.71 -31.13 6.84
CA GLU A 41 -0.17 -30.29 5.77
C GLU A 41 -1.24 -29.45 5.06
N GLU A 42 -2.45 -29.98 4.81
CA GLU A 42 -3.55 -29.19 4.24
C GLU A 42 -4.05 -28.13 5.23
N GLU A 43 -4.27 -28.46 6.51
CA GLU A 43 -4.70 -27.48 7.52
C GLU A 43 -3.67 -26.36 7.70
N ASP A 44 -2.38 -26.69 7.81
CA ASP A 44 -1.32 -25.69 7.87
C ASP A 44 -1.26 -24.86 6.58
N TYR A 45 -1.48 -25.45 5.40
CA TYR A 45 -1.55 -24.70 4.14
C TYR A 45 -2.72 -23.72 4.11
N PHE A 46 -3.92 -24.12 4.54
CA PHE A 46 -5.09 -23.25 4.62
C PHE A 46 -4.92 -22.14 5.67
N ILE A 47 -4.29 -22.42 6.81
CA ILE A 47 -3.95 -21.42 7.84
C ILE A 47 -2.87 -20.46 7.31
N ASN A 48 -1.90 -20.95 6.54
CA ASN A 48 -0.82 -20.16 5.98
C ASN A 48 -1.26 -19.30 4.78
N ALA A 49 -2.25 -19.72 4.00
CA ALA A 49 -2.79 -18.95 2.88
C ALA A 49 -3.42 -17.61 3.33
N ASP A 50 -4.03 -17.57 4.52
CA ASP A 50 -4.52 -16.30 5.06
C ASP A 50 -3.39 -15.40 5.60
N ARG A 51 -2.20 -15.97 5.86
CA ARG A 51 -1.07 -15.24 6.46
C ARG A 51 0.03 -14.86 5.49
N THR A 52 0.09 -15.51 4.32
CA THR A 52 1.19 -15.37 3.37
C THR A 52 0.69 -15.38 1.92
N GLU A 53 1.39 -14.69 1.04
CA GLU A 53 1.18 -14.76 -0.41
C GLU A 53 2.53 -14.72 -1.14
N GLU A 54 2.68 -15.46 -2.23
CA GLU A 54 3.84 -15.30 -3.11
C GLU A 54 3.63 -14.09 -4.04
N ILE A 55 4.52 -13.11 -3.94
CA ILE A 55 4.45 -11.86 -4.71
C ILE A 55 5.74 -11.69 -5.51
N THR A 56 5.59 -11.31 -6.80
CA THR A 56 6.71 -11.06 -7.70
C THR A 56 7.09 -9.57 -7.73
N PHE A 57 8.38 -9.29 -7.49
CA PHE A 57 8.98 -7.95 -7.51
C PHE A 57 9.95 -7.83 -8.68
N TYR A 58 9.76 -6.80 -9.50
CA TYR A 58 10.57 -6.58 -10.70
C TYR A 58 11.61 -5.49 -10.51
N ASN A 59 12.85 -5.78 -10.89
CA ASN A 59 13.96 -4.84 -10.92
C ASN A 59 13.87 -3.90 -12.14
N GLU A 60 14.69 -2.85 -12.17
CA GLU A 60 14.75 -1.90 -13.30
C GLU A 60 15.16 -2.54 -14.64
N ASN A 61 15.95 -3.61 -14.58
CA ASN A 61 16.36 -4.38 -15.76
C ASN A 61 15.33 -5.48 -16.15
N GLU A 62 14.11 -5.40 -15.60
CA GLU A 62 13.00 -6.36 -15.78
C GLU A 62 13.27 -7.80 -15.29
N SER A 63 14.44 -8.05 -14.67
CA SER A 63 14.61 -9.28 -13.88
C SER A 63 13.66 -9.26 -12.68
N ALA A 64 13.27 -10.43 -12.19
CA ALA A 64 12.25 -10.54 -11.16
C ALA A 64 12.64 -11.52 -10.06
N GLN A 65 12.09 -11.31 -8.88
CA GLN A 65 12.18 -12.21 -7.74
C GLN A 65 10.79 -12.39 -7.14
N SER A 66 10.35 -13.64 -7.02
CA SER A 66 9.19 -13.97 -6.22
C SER A 66 9.60 -14.19 -4.76
N VAL A 67 8.80 -13.65 -3.85
CA VAL A 67 9.02 -13.74 -2.41
C VAL A 67 7.70 -14.08 -1.75
N VAL A 68 7.72 -15.06 -0.85
CA VAL A 68 6.60 -15.33 0.06
C VAL A 68 6.56 -14.19 1.08
N VAL A 69 5.51 -13.39 1.03
CA VAL A 69 5.31 -12.20 1.86
C VAL A 69 4.34 -12.55 2.97
N GLU A 70 4.80 -12.42 4.21
CA GLU A 70 4.00 -12.63 5.40
C GLU A 70 3.21 -11.37 5.78
N LYS A 71 2.13 -11.55 6.56
CA LYS A 71 1.22 -10.48 7.01
C LYS A 71 1.92 -9.28 7.65
N ASN A 72 2.96 -9.53 8.44
CA ASN A 72 3.65 -8.50 9.21
C ASN A 72 4.93 -7.98 8.52
N LEU A 73 5.19 -8.38 7.27
CA LEU A 73 6.36 -7.90 6.54
C LEU A 73 6.13 -6.47 6.04
N CYS A 74 6.85 -5.53 6.64
CA CYS A 74 6.86 -4.12 6.24
C CYS A 74 7.69 -3.89 4.97
N ALA A 75 7.37 -2.83 4.21
CA ALA A 75 8.06 -2.48 2.97
C ALA A 75 9.56 -2.21 3.19
N SER A 76 9.96 -1.63 4.33
CA SER A 76 11.36 -1.39 4.67
C SER A 76 12.18 -2.68 4.77
N ASP A 77 11.63 -3.71 5.40
CA ASP A 77 12.32 -4.99 5.63
C ASP A 77 12.40 -5.77 4.33
N LEU A 78 11.33 -5.75 3.53
CA LEU A 78 11.34 -6.33 2.19
C LEU A 78 12.37 -5.65 1.30
N CYS A 79 12.53 -4.32 1.35
CA CYS A 79 13.57 -3.61 0.60
C CYS A 79 14.97 -4.10 0.98
N GLN A 80 15.25 -4.31 2.27
CA GLN A 80 16.52 -4.85 2.73
C GLN A 80 16.74 -6.29 2.23
N LEU A 81 15.70 -7.13 2.31
CA LEU A 81 15.73 -8.52 1.83
C LEU A 81 16.02 -8.58 0.33
N LEU A 82 15.31 -7.79 -0.49
CA LEU A 82 15.52 -7.73 -1.94
C LEU A 82 16.90 -7.15 -2.28
N ALA A 83 17.39 -6.14 -1.55
CA ALA A 83 18.74 -5.62 -1.75
C ALA A 83 19.80 -6.71 -1.53
N MET A 84 19.65 -7.51 -0.46
CA MET A 84 20.52 -8.65 -0.18
C MET A 84 20.43 -9.73 -1.26
N LYS A 85 19.22 -10.13 -1.66
CA LYS A 85 19.01 -11.15 -2.72
C LYS A 85 19.58 -10.71 -4.07
N ASN A 86 19.45 -9.44 -4.42
CA ASN A 86 20.00 -8.87 -5.65
C ASN A 86 21.50 -8.54 -5.57
N ARG A 87 22.16 -8.76 -4.41
CA ARG A 87 23.58 -8.44 -4.17
C ARG A 87 23.93 -6.98 -4.46
N VAL A 88 23.00 -6.07 -4.14
CA VAL A 88 23.20 -4.63 -4.31
C VAL A 88 23.53 -3.96 -2.97
N SER A 89 24.18 -2.80 -3.03
CA SER A 89 24.53 -2.02 -1.84
C SER A 89 23.32 -1.66 -1.00
N LYS A 90 23.43 -1.72 0.33
CA LYS A 90 22.42 -1.16 1.24
C LYS A 90 22.23 0.34 0.96
N SER A 91 20.98 0.80 0.98
CA SER A 91 20.62 2.19 0.75
C SER A 91 19.22 2.46 1.28
N VAL A 92 18.99 3.66 1.82
CA VAL A 92 17.67 4.11 2.24
C VAL A 92 16.74 4.37 1.05
N HIS A 93 17.29 4.62 -0.14
CA HIS A 93 16.50 4.92 -1.33
C HIS A 93 15.80 3.70 -1.94
N TRP A 94 16.13 2.49 -1.51
CA TRP A 94 15.42 1.30 -1.97
C TRP A 94 13.95 1.38 -1.60
N SER A 95 13.09 1.11 -2.59
CA SER A 95 11.67 1.27 -2.46
C SER A 95 10.92 0.16 -3.20
N ILE A 96 9.78 -0.23 -2.63
CA ILE A 96 8.75 -1.01 -3.32
C ILE A 96 7.80 -0.02 -3.98
N VAL A 97 7.61 -0.18 -5.29
CA VAL A 97 6.74 0.68 -6.09
C VAL A 97 5.58 -0.13 -6.60
N GLU A 98 4.40 0.26 -6.20
CA GLU A 98 3.14 -0.22 -6.73
C GLU A 98 2.87 0.43 -8.09
N CYS A 99 2.67 -0.37 -9.14
CA CYS A 99 2.43 0.12 -10.50
C CYS A 99 1.08 -0.37 -11.05
N TRP A 100 0.13 0.54 -11.28
CA TRP A 100 -1.14 0.28 -11.96
C TRP A 100 -0.97 0.44 -13.47
N THR A 101 -0.54 -0.64 -14.13
CA THR A 101 -0.09 -0.59 -15.52
C THR A 101 -1.14 -0.08 -16.51
N ASP A 102 -2.41 -0.48 -16.33
CA ASP A 102 -3.49 -0.04 -17.22
C ASP A 102 -3.89 1.43 -17.00
N LEU A 103 -3.59 2.00 -15.82
CA LEU A 103 -3.87 3.40 -15.48
C LEU A 103 -2.67 4.32 -15.75
N GLY A 104 -1.47 3.76 -15.92
CA GLY A 104 -0.23 4.52 -16.01
C GLY A 104 0.12 5.25 -14.70
N LEU A 105 -0.34 4.72 -13.56
CA LEU A 105 -0.11 5.29 -12.23
C LEU A 105 0.89 4.43 -11.45
N GLU A 106 1.69 5.08 -10.62
CA GLU A 106 2.57 4.42 -9.67
C GLU A 106 2.61 5.18 -8.34
N ARG A 107 2.82 4.46 -7.24
CA ARG A 107 3.08 5.03 -5.92
C ARG A 107 4.16 4.22 -5.21
N LEU A 108 4.87 4.88 -4.29
CA LEU A 108 5.76 4.20 -3.35
C LEU A 108 4.92 3.58 -2.24
N LEU A 109 5.34 2.42 -1.73
CA LEU A 109 4.94 1.95 -0.41
C LEU A 109 5.85 2.63 0.61
N GLU A 110 5.24 3.29 1.59
CA GLU A 110 5.92 3.82 2.75
C GLU A 110 6.53 2.69 3.58
N ASP A 111 7.61 2.97 4.30
CA ASP A 111 8.39 1.94 5.01
C ASP A 111 7.58 1.07 5.96
N HIS A 112 6.62 1.69 6.63
CA HIS A 112 5.77 1.09 7.65
C HIS A 112 4.55 0.36 7.07
N GLU A 113 4.30 0.48 5.76
CA GLU A 113 3.19 -0.24 5.13
C GLU A 113 3.49 -1.74 5.09
N HIS A 114 2.50 -2.53 5.48
CA HIS A 114 2.56 -3.98 5.35
C HIS A 114 2.33 -4.39 3.89
N VAL A 115 3.30 -5.08 3.30
CA VAL A 115 3.30 -5.39 1.86
C VAL A 115 2.13 -6.30 1.48
N LEU A 116 1.83 -7.29 2.33
CA LEU A 116 0.71 -8.21 2.09
C LEU A 116 -0.65 -7.47 2.11
N ALA A 117 -0.82 -6.54 3.04
CA ALA A 117 -2.04 -5.75 3.15
C ALA A 117 -2.22 -4.88 1.89
N ALA A 118 -1.17 -4.15 1.49
CA ALA A 118 -1.19 -3.35 0.26
C ALA A 118 -1.53 -4.20 -0.97
N TYR A 119 -0.90 -5.38 -1.12
CA TYR A 119 -1.18 -6.29 -2.23
C TYR A 119 -2.64 -6.77 -2.27
N ARG A 120 -3.22 -7.11 -1.11
CA ARG A 120 -4.63 -7.54 -1.01
C ARG A 120 -5.58 -6.41 -1.35
N ASP A 121 -5.30 -5.18 -0.89
CA ASP A 121 -6.09 -4.01 -1.23
C ASP A 121 -6.10 -3.76 -2.75
N MET A 122 -4.95 -3.91 -3.41
CA MET A 122 -4.88 -3.81 -4.87
C MET A 122 -5.74 -4.85 -5.59
N ARG A 123 -5.67 -6.11 -5.17
CA ARG A 123 -6.48 -7.19 -5.77
C ARG A 123 -7.98 -6.96 -5.55
N SER A 124 -8.35 -6.44 -4.39
CA SER A 124 -9.74 -6.15 -4.03
C SER A 124 -10.33 -5.00 -4.85
N PHE A 125 -9.53 -3.98 -5.16
CA PHE A 125 -9.98 -2.80 -5.90
C PHE A 125 -10.48 -3.12 -7.31
N SER A 126 -9.82 -4.04 -8.02
CA SER A 126 -10.26 -4.50 -9.33
C SER A 126 -9.63 -5.82 -9.71
N SER A 127 -10.45 -6.83 -9.96
CA SER A 127 -10.00 -8.14 -10.45
C SER A 127 -9.42 -8.11 -11.88
N HIS A 128 -9.69 -7.04 -12.64
CA HIS A 128 -9.29 -6.92 -14.04
C HIS A 128 -8.13 -5.95 -14.27
N THR A 129 -7.85 -5.06 -13.31
CA THR A 129 -6.79 -4.07 -13.50
C THR A 129 -5.44 -4.73 -13.28
N ARG A 130 -4.58 -4.68 -14.29
CA ARG A 130 -3.23 -5.23 -14.20
C ARG A 130 -2.35 -4.29 -13.39
N PHE A 131 -1.74 -4.86 -12.36
CA PHE A 131 -0.74 -4.18 -11.56
C PHE A 131 0.49 -5.06 -11.36
N ARG A 132 1.60 -4.43 -10.95
CA ARG A 132 2.84 -5.13 -10.59
C ARG A 132 3.63 -4.32 -9.57
N TYR A 133 4.51 -4.99 -8.84
CA TYR A 133 5.47 -4.34 -7.95
C TYR A 133 6.84 -4.20 -8.60
N LYS A 134 7.49 -3.05 -8.39
CA LYS A 134 8.88 -2.82 -8.76
C LYS A 134 9.76 -2.59 -7.54
N PHE A 135 10.99 -3.08 -7.61
CA PHE A 135 12.05 -2.80 -6.67
C PHE A 135 13.09 -1.90 -7.35
N ARG A 136 13.19 -0.65 -6.90
CA ARG A 136 14.14 0.34 -7.47
C ARG A 136 14.51 1.40 -6.44
N LYS A 137 15.50 2.24 -6.78
CA LYS A 137 15.82 3.40 -5.96
C LYS A 137 14.88 4.56 -6.27
N ASP A 138 14.37 5.21 -5.23
CA ASP A 138 13.74 6.52 -5.32
C ASP A 138 14.46 7.50 -4.39
N TYR A 139 15.19 8.43 -4.99
CA TYR A 139 15.95 9.44 -4.25
C TYR A 139 15.07 10.54 -3.66
N ARG A 140 13.81 10.67 -4.12
CA ARG A 140 12.86 11.70 -3.67
C ARG A 140 12.15 11.31 -2.39
N LYS A 141 12.12 10.01 -2.05
CA LYS A 141 11.38 9.44 -0.90
C LYS A 141 11.59 10.21 0.41
N TYR A 142 12.83 10.55 0.74
CA TYR A 142 13.17 11.30 1.96
C TYR A 142 13.66 12.72 1.70
N GLU A 143 13.55 13.20 0.46
CA GLU A 143 14.08 14.50 0.08
C GLU A 143 13.43 15.64 0.87
N PHE A 144 12.17 15.45 1.28
CA PHE A 144 11.47 16.37 2.16
C PHE A 144 12.13 16.51 3.54
N PHE A 145 12.69 15.44 4.09
CA PHE A 145 13.34 15.49 5.41
C PHE A 145 14.72 16.12 5.34
N PHE A 146 15.45 15.95 4.22
CA PHE A 146 16.78 16.53 4.04
C PHE A 146 16.72 18.02 3.66
N HIS A 147 15.74 18.37 2.83
CA HIS A 147 15.65 19.68 2.21
C HIS A 147 14.18 20.18 2.18
N PRO A 148 13.52 20.34 3.34
CA PRO A 148 12.08 20.69 3.40
C PRO A 148 11.75 22.04 2.75
N GLN A 149 12.72 22.94 2.66
CA GLN A 149 12.53 24.30 2.14
C GLN A 149 12.23 24.34 0.63
N GLN A 150 12.57 23.29 -0.11
CA GLN A 150 12.34 23.26 -1.57
C GLN A 150 10.94 22.82 -1.98
N PHE A 151 10.14 22.28 -1.05
CA PHE A 151 8.86 21.62 -1.39
C PHE A 151 7.68 22.58 -1.49
N PHE A 152 7.73 23.69 -0.77
CA PHE A 152 6.61 24.63 -0.69
C PHE A 152 7.04 26.01 -1.20
N PRO A 153 6.51 26.47 -2.33
CA PRO A 153 6.69 27.85 -2.79
C PRO A 153 6.19 28.86 -1.75
N PRO A 154 6.72 30.11 -1.78
CA PRO A 154 6.18 31.19 -0.98
C PRO A 154 4.66 31.34 -1.24
N ASN A 155 3.87 31.43 -0.17
CA ASN A 155 2.39 31.48 -0.22
C ASN A 155 1.70 30.18 -0.67
N MET A 156 2.27 28.99 -0.46
CA MET A 156 1.52 27.73 -0.60
C MET A 156 1.00 27.19 0.76
N LEU A 157 1.63 27.62 1.85
CA LEU A 157 1.30 27.20 3.22
C LEU A 157 0.64 28.35 3.98
N ASP A 158 -0.46 28.05 4.67
CA ASP A 158 -0.96 28.85 5.79
C ASP A 158 -0.42 28.17 7.04
N VAL A 159 0.65 28.71 7.59
CA VAL A 159 1.07 28.32 8.93
C VAL A 159 0.55 29.39 9.86
N ASN A 160 -0.51 29.06 10.60
CA ASN A 160 -1.11 29.96 11.58
C ASN A 160 -0.02 30.64 12.42
N SER A 161 0.07 31.97 12.30
CA SER A 161 1.02 32.81 13.04
C SER A 161 0.67 32.96 14.53
N GLU A 162 -0.35 32.24 15.02
CA GLU A 162 -0.96 32.47 16.34
C GLU A 162 -0.09 32.05 17.55
N ASN A 163 1.17 31.63 17.36
CA ASN A 163 2.07 31.28 18.47
C ASN A 163 3.47 31.89 18.36
N ILE A 164 3.64 33.06 17.75
CA ILE A 164 4.92 33.78 17.82
C ILE A 164 4.68 35.15 18.44
N ASN A 165 4.92 35.23 19.75
CA ASN A 165 5.27 36.49 20.41
C ASN A 165 6.35 37.19 19.58
N GLU A 166 6.01 38.34 19.03
CA GLU A 166 6.85 39.22 18.20
C GLU A 166 7.97 39.90 19.01
N GLN A 167 8.61 39.21 19.96
CA GLN A 167 9.62 39.84 20.80
C GLN A 167 11.03 39.82 20.24
N ASN A 168 11.28 39.16 19.11
CA ASN A 168 12.58 39.28 18.45
C ASN A 168 12.36 39.25 16.94
N GLY A 169 12.59 40.39 16.27
CA GLY A 169 12.44 40.64 14.84
C GLY A 169 13.38 39.82 13.93
N HIS A 170 13.43 38.52 14.16
CA HIS A 170 13.95 37.53 13.25
C HIS A 170 12.74 36.76 12.75
N THR A 171 12.44 36.89 11.46
CA THR A 171 11.65 35.93 10.70
C THR A 171 12.10 34.53 11.10
N ARG A 172 11.40 33.88 12.04
CA ARG A 172 11.45 32.44 12.26
C ARG A 172 10.75 31.83 11.05
N THR A 173 11.50 31.84 9.96
CA THR A 173 11.13 31.46 8.61
C THR A 173 10.47 30.09 8.58
N ASN A 174 9.65 29.84 7.56
CA ASN A 174 8.91 28.60 7.26
C ASN A 174 9.61 27.28 7.65
N GLN A 175 10.94 27.25 7.74
CA GLN A 175 11.74 26.15 8.26
C GLN A 175 11.39 25.69 9.69
N CYS A 176 11.31 26.60 10.68
CA CYS A 176 10.98 26.19 12.06
C CYS A 176 9.56 25.61 12.15
N GLN A 177 8.67 26.12 11.31
CA GLN A 177 7.29 25.68 11.19
C GLN A 177 7.16 24.32 10.49
N LEU A 178 7.87 24.10 9.38
CA LEU A 178 7.97 22.80 8.71
C LEU A 178 8.50 21.72 9.66
N GLN A 179 9.51 22.07 10.45
CA GLN A 179 10.09 21.16 11.44
C GLN A 179 9.12 20.88 12.60
N TYR A 180 8.34 21.86 13.03
CA TYR A 180 7.25 21.67 14.00
C TYR A 180 6.17 20.72 13.48
N MET A 181 5.78 20.84 12.21
CA MET A 181 4.79 19.95 11.58
C MET A 181 5.27 18.49 11.45
N ILE A 182 6.57 18.28 11.26
CA ILE A 182 7.17 16.94 11.22
C ILE A 182 7.21 16.33 12.62
N ASN A 183 7.44 17.15 13.66
CA ASN A 183 7.68 16.68 15.03
C ASN A 183 6.41 16.57 15.87
N GLU A 184 5.37 17.35 15.59
CA GLU A 184 4.07 17.24 16.28
C GLU A 184 3.08 16.41 15.47
N GLU A 185 2.75 15.23 16.00
CA GLU A 185 1.66 14.41 15.45
C GLU A 185 0.33 15.18 15.46
N GLY A 186 -0.36 15.17 14.31
CA GLY A 186 -1.77 15.58 14.22
C GLY A 186 -2.05 16.99 13.71
N LYS A 187 -1.05 17.85 13.48
CA LYS A 187 -1.26 19.19 12.88
C LYS A 187 -0.80 19.23 11.42
N CYS A 188 -1.72 18.91 10.52
CA CYS A 188 -1.51 19.07 9.07
C CYS A 188 -1.59 20.58 8.71
N PRO A 189 -0.61 21.16 7.97
CA PRO A 189 -0.70 22.53 7.49
C PRO A 189 -1.92 22.73 6.62
N VAL A 190 -2.40 23.97 6.57
CA VAL A 190 -3.31 24.35 5.49
C VAL A 190 -2.48 24.58 4.24
N ILE A 191 -2.62 23.70 3.25
CA ILE A 191 -1.92 23.81 1.96
C ILE A 191 -2.92 24.32 0.94
N PHE A 192 -2.55 25.34 0.18
CA PHE A 192 -3.40 25.87 -0.87
C PHE A 192 -2.66 26.03 -2.19
N SER A 193 -3.27 25.56 -3.28
CA SER A 193 -2.66 25.56 -4.61
C SER A 193 -3.70 25.59 -5.71
N PHE A 194 -3.26 25.99 -6.91
CA PHE A 194 -4.04 25.75 -8.12
C PHE A 194 -3.69 24.40 -8.70
N VAL A 195 -4.72 23.62 -9.04
CA VAL A 195 -4.56 22.30 -9.67
C VAL A 195 -5.37 22.23 -10.95
N TRP A 196 -4.89 21.45 -11.91
CA TRP A 196 -5.64 21.10 -13.10
C TRP A 196 -6.38 19.80 -12.85
N LEU A 197 -7.71 19.84 -12.97
CA LEU A 197 -8.54 18.64 -12.85
C LEU A 197 -9.08 18.26 -14.22
N ARG A 198 -9.01 16.97 -14.52
CA ARG A 198 -9.59 16.37 -15.72
C ARG A 198 -11.02 15.97 -15.44
N ASP A 199 -11.93 16.46 -16.26
CA ASP A 199 -13.30 15.94 -16.32
C ASP A 199 -13.30 14.70 -17.23
N ASN A 200 -13.58 13.53 -16.66
CA ASN A 200 -13.59 12.27 -17.40
C ASN A 200 -14.75 12.17 -18.41
N GLN A 201 -15.87 12.85 -18.15
CA GLN A 201 -17.03 12.86 -19.05
C GLN A 201 -16.76 13.77 -20.26
N LYS A 202 -16.24 14.97 -20.01
CA LYS A 202 -15.97 15.96 -21.06
C LYS A 202 -14.62 15.79 -21.74
N LYS A 203 -13.72 15.00 -21.14
CA LYS A 203 -12.31 14.85 -21.55
C LYS A 203 -11.54 16.18 -21.61
N THR A 204 -11.95 17.16 -20.81
CA THR A 204 -11.34 18.50 -20.75
C THR A 204 -10.62 18.73 -19.43
N TRP A 205 -9.59 19.56 -19.43
CA TRP A 205 -8.89 20.01 -18.23
C TRP A 205 -9.39 21.40 -17.82
N SER A 206 -9.56 21.62 -16.53
CA SER A 206 -9.91 22.95 -16.00
C SER A 206 -9.20 23.25 -14.69
N LYS A 207 -8.84 24.52 -14.53
CA LYS A 207 -8.09 25.01 -13.38
C LYS A 207 -9.02 25.20 -12.18
N HIS A 208 -8.65 24.63 -11.05
CA HIS A 208 -9.36 24.71 -9.79
C HIS A 208 -8.45 25.23 -8.68
N TYR A 209 -9.07 25.75 -7.62
CA TYR A 209 -8.40 25.98 -6.36
C TYR A 209 -8.55 24.75 -5.47
N MET A 210 -7.48 24.34 -4.81
CA MET A 210 -7.45 23.19 -3.91
C MET A 210 -6.91 23.62 -2.55
N VAL A 211 -7.56 23.16 -1.48
CA VAL A 211 -7.13 23.38 -0.09
C VAL A 211 -7.08 22.05 0.63
N LEU A 212 -5.92 21.70 1.18
CA LEU A 212 -5.80 20.65 2.19
C LEU A 212 -5.90 21.32 3.56
N LYS A 213 -6.92 20.99 4.36
CA LYS A 213 -7.10 21.50 5.72
C LYS A 213 -7.77 20.44 6.58
N GLU A 214 -7.31 20.27 7.82
CA GLU A 214 -7.91 19.31 8.76
C GLU A 214 -8.04 17.89 8.16
N GLN A 215 -7.00 17.45 7.44
CA GLN A 215 -6.95 16.15 6.76
C GLN A 215 -8.01 15.97 5.65
N LYS A 216 -8.62 17.06 5.17
CA LYS A 216 -9.62 17.06 4.10
C LYS A 216 -9.13 17.87 2.91
N LEU A 217 -9.43 17.37 1.72
CA LEU A 217 -9.14 18.03 0.46
C LEU A 217 -10.40 18.71 -0.07
N PHE A 218 -10.38 20.04 -0.15
CA PHE A 218 -11.43 20.87 -0.70
C PHE A 218 -11.06 21.37 -2.09
N VAL A 219 -12.02 21.43 -3.00
CA VAL A 219 -11.81 21.88 -4.39
C VAL A 219 -12.88 22.91 -4.77
N SER A 220 -12.49 23.98 -5.45
CA SER A 220 -13.42 25.00 -5.95
C SER A 220 -13.09 25.50 -7.34
N GLN A 221 -14.15 25.69 -8.14
CA GLN A 221 -14.10 26.30 -9.48
C GLN A 221 -14.10 27.84 -9.43
N ARG A 222 -14.42 28.45 -8.28
CA ARG A 222 -14.47 29.91 -8.11
C ARG A 222 -13.07 30.50 -7.87
N VAL A 223 -12.14 30.15 -8.76
CA VAL A 223 -10.72 30.53 -8.73
C VAL A 223 -10.55 32.04 -8.52
N GLN A 224 -11.31 32.86 -9.25
CA GLN A 224 -11.21 34.32 -9.20
C GLN A 224 -11.71 34.92 -7.88
N SER A 225 -12.83 34.42 -7.35
CA SER A 225 -13.38 34.90 -6.09
C SER A 225 -12.46 34.53 -4.92
N ILE A 226 -11.97 33.28 -4.91
CA ILE A 226 -11.13 32.78 -3.83
C ILE A 226 -9.73 33.43 -3.85
N ALA A 227 -9.12 33.61 -5.03
CA ALA A 227 -7.85 34.31 -5.14
C ALA A 227 -7.93 35.75 -4.61
N ARG A 228 -9.07 36.43 -4.75
CA ARG A 228 -9.29 37.76 -4.16
C ARG A 228 -9.39 37.71 -2.64
N PHE A 229 -10.06 36.72 -2.05
CA PHE A 229 -10.13 36.59 -0.58
C PHE A 229 -8.74 36.42 0.04
N PHE A 230 -7.88 35.57 -0.54
CA PHE A 230 -6.52 35.38 -0.04
C PHE A 230 -5.59 36.58 -0.31
N ARG A 231 -5.78 37.32 -1.41
CA ARG A 231 -5.04 38.57 -1.66
C ARG A 231 -5.49 39.72 -0.76
N ALA A 232 -6.79 39.86 -0.50
CA ALA A 232 -7.32 40.92 0.36
C ALA A 232 -6.95 40.72 1.84
N ALA A 233 -6.81 39.47 2.29
CA ALA A 233 -6.24 39.17 3.60
C ALA A 233 -4.78 39.63 3.71
N LYS A 234 -4.03 39.61 2.60
CA LYS A 234 -2.61 40.00 2.50
C LYS A 234 -2.39 41.51 2.53
N GLU A 235 -3.33 42.29 2.01
CA GLU A 235 -3.27 43.77 2.07
C GLU A 235 -3.54 44.27 3.49
N LYS A 236 -4.44 43.62 4.24
CA LYS A 236 -4.73 44.00 5.63
C LYS A 236 -3.58 43.76 6.62
N THR A 237 -2.67 42.85 6.33
CA THR A 237 -1.48 42.56 7.16
C THR A 237 -0.26 43.44 6.83
N LEU A 238 -0.34 44.34 5.84
CA LEU A 238 0.74 45.25 5.45
C LEU A 238 0.52 46.70 5.90
N ASP A 239 -0.66 47.00 6.45
CA ASP A 239 -1.07 48.32 6.95
C ASP A 239 -1.13 48.41 8.49
N GLU A 240 -0.59 47.41 9.21
CA GLU A 240 -0.31 47.42 10.66
C GLU A 240 1.20 47.34 10.91
#